data_AF-A0A925XHG7-F1
#
_entry.id   AF-A0A925XHG7-F1
#
_cell.length_a   1.000
_cell.length_b   1.000
_cell.length_c   1.000
_cell.angle_alpha   90.00
_cell.angle_beta   90.00
_cell.angle_gamma   90.00
#
_symmetry.space_group_name_H-M   'P 1'
#
loop_
_entity.id
_entity.type
_entity.pdbx_description
1 polymer ?
#
loop_
_entity_poly.entity_id
_entity_poly.type
_entity_poly.pdbx_seq_one_letter_code
_entity_poly.pdbx_strand_id
1 'polypeptide(L)'
;MPVHRIRLLGPWEFVWEGASGAETPLVTEGITAMPCDWGRLFGVVAGTASFRRRFHCPSNLEPHERVWLICTGVRGRGTVSLNDEQLSEFDSDGEAVECEVTSRLAPFNVVNIRLSVGAVEEHQPPGGLFEPVVLEIRNE
;
A
#
# COMPACT_ATOMS: atom_id res chain seq x y z
N MET A 1 -21.26 11.39 10.61
CA MET A 1 -21.07 12.18 9.38
C MET A 1 -20.59 11.24 8.28
N PRO A 2 -20.93 11.45 6.99
CA PRO A 2 -20.54 10.53 5.94
C PRO A 2 -19.03 10.61 5.71
N VAL A 3 -18.35 9.49 5.90
CA VAL A 3 -16.95 9.31 5.55
C VAL A 3 -16.88 9.07 4.05
N HIS A 4 -16.21 9.93 3.29
CA HIS A 4 -16.00 9.71 1.86
C HIS A 4 -14.77 8.83 1.65
N ARG A 5 -14.94 7.72 0.92
CA ARG A 5 -13.89 6.72 0.74
C ARG A 5 -13.62 6.46 -0.73
N ILE A 6 -12.39 6.70 -1.16
CA ILE A 6 -11.91 6.50 -2.53
C ILE A 6 -10.97 5.29 -2.53
N ARG A 7 -11.34 4.21 -3.22
CA ARG A 7 -10.49 3.02 -3.32
C ARG A 7 -9.44 3.19 -4.41
N LEU A 8 -8.19 2.89 -4.05
CA LEU A 8 -7.06 2.94 -4.97
C LEU A 8 -6.88 1.59 -5.67
N LEU A 9 -7.89 1.14 -6.42
CA LEU A 9 -7.93 -0.24 -6.94
C LEU A 9 -6.87 -0.52 -8.02
N GLY A 10 -6.62 0.38 -8.96
CA GLY A 10 -5.59 0.13 -9.99
C GLY A 10 -5.38 1.32 -10.93
N PRO A 11 -4.41 1.24 -11.85
CA PRO A 11 -3.31 0.25 -11.88
C PRO A 11 -2.24 0.55 -10.82
N TRP A 12 -1.58 -0.49 -10.30
CA TRP A 12 -0.37 -0.42 -9.47
C TRP A 12 0.81 -1.02 -10.23
N GLU A 13 1.88 -0.26 -10.36
CA GLU A 13 3.19 -0.77 -10.77
C GLU A 13 3.80 -1.52 -9.58
N PHE A 14 4.45 -2.65 -9.80
CA PHE A 14 5.23 -3.32 -8.76
C PHE A 14 6.60 -3.74 -9.26
N VAL A 15 7.57 -3.78 -8.36
CA VAL A 15 8.95 -4.23 -8.61
C VAL A 15 9.42 -5.04 -7.41
N TRP A 16 9.94 -6.23 -7.67
CA TRP A 16 10.65 -7.07 -6.72
C TRP A 16 12.07 -6.52 -6.52
N GLU A 17 12.46 -6.30 -5.27
CA GLU A 17 13.74 -5.70 -4.92
C GLU A 17 14.77 -6.71 -4.40
N GLY A 18 14.32 -7.87 -3.91
CA GLY A 18 15.23 -8.91 -3.44
C GLY A 18 14.55 -9.95 -2.58
N ALA A 19 15.07 -11.17 -2.62
CA ALA A 19 14.66 -12.26 -1.75
C ALA A 19 15.52 -12.27 -0.48
N SER A 20 14.93 -12.71 0.63
CA SER A 20 15.67 -13.01 1.86
C SER A 20 16.24 -14.45 1.86
N GLY A 21 16.24 -15.13 0.71
CA GLY A 21 16.65 -16.53 0.56
C GLY A 21 17.02 -16.91 -0.89
N ALA A 22 17.18 -18.21 -1.14
CA ALA A 22 17.61 -18.74 -2.45
C ALA A 22 16.46 -18.92 -3.46
N GLU A 23 15.22 -18.65 -3.06
CA GLU A 23 14.04 -18.83 -3.91
C GLU A 23 13.84 -17.64 -4.84
N THR A 24 13.40 -17.93 -6.07
CA THR A 24 13.17 -16.93 -7.11
C THR A 24 11.67 -16.61 -7.18
N PRO A 25 11.26 -15.33 -7.24
CA PRO A 25 9.84 -14.97 -7.34
C PRO A 25 9.25 -15.38 -8.70
N LEU A 26 7.93 -15.58 -8.74
CA LEU A 26 7.22 -15.88 -10.00
C LEU A 26 7.34 -14.76 -11.04
N VAL A 27 7.25 -13.50 -10.61
CA VAL A 27 7.48 -12.31 -11.44
C VAL A 27 8.30 -11.28 -10.67
N THR A 28 9.14 -10.52 -11.36
CA THR A 28 9.99 -9.50 -10.74
C THR A 28 9.49 -8.08 -10.94
N GLU A 29 8.59 -7.84 -11.88
CA GLU A 29 7.98 -6.53 -12.12
C GLU A 29 6.67 -6.69 -12.90
N GLY A 30 5.81 -5.67 -12.84
CA GLY A 30 4.59 -5.66 -13.64
C GLY A 30 3.55 -4.66 -13.16
N ILE A 31 2.31 -4.91 -13.58
CA ILE A 31 1.15 -4.14 -13.18
C ILE A 31 0.12 -5.07 -12.53
N THR A 32 -0.48 -4.62 -11.43
CA THR A 32 -1.57 -5.34 -10.75
C THR A 32 -2.69 -4.38 -10.35
N ALA A 33 -3.78 -4.94 -9.84
CA ALA A 33 -4.83 -4.22 -9.13
C ALA A 33 -4.82 -4.65 -7.67
N MET A 34 -5.10 -3.71 -6.77
CA MET A 34 -5.31 -3.96 -5.34
C MET A 34 -6.80 -4.19 -5.05
N PRO A 35 -7.15 -5.05 -4.08
CA PRO A 35 -6.25 -5.83 -3.23
C PRO A 35 -5.50 -6.92 -4.00
N CYS A 36 -4.25 -7.17 -3.61
CA CYS A 36 -3.41 -8.19 -4.21
C CYS A 36 -2.66 -8.98 -3.15
N ASP A 37 -2.86 -10.30 -3.16
CA ASP A 37 -2.11 -11.23 -2.33
C ASP A 37 -0.66 -11.35 -2.83
N TRP A 38 0.29 -11.32 -1.90
CA TRP A 38 1.71 -11.52 -2.17
C TRP A 38 1.99 -12.85 -2.84
N GLY A 39 1.37 -13.93 -2.34
CA GLY A 39 1.54 -15.28 -2.87
C GLY A 39 1.16 -15.39 -4.33
N ARG A 40 0.10 -14.67 -4.75
CA ARG A 40 -0.34 -14.61 -6.14
C ARG A 40 0.67 -13.93 -7.08
N LEU A 41 1.40 -12.92 -6.62
CA LEU A 41 2.39 -12.23 -7.44
C LEU A 41 3.74 -12.93 -7.40
N PHE A 42 4.24 -13.27 -6.22
CA PHE A 42 5.63 -13.68 -6.05
C PHE A 42 5.78 -15.16 -5.72
N GLY A 43 4.70 -15.84 -5.31
CA GLY A 43 4.73 -17.20 -4.77
C GLY A 43 4.94 -17.20 -3.25
N VAL A 44 5.24 -18.37 -2.69
CA VAL A 44 5.48 -18.56 -1.24
C VAL A 44 6.91 -18.15 -0.86
N VAL A 45 7.40 -17.05 -1.43
CA VAL A 45 8.78 -16.59 -1.29
C VAL A 45 8.85 -15.40 -0.33
N ALA A 46 9.84 -15.42 0.56
CA ALA A 46 10.16 -14.28 1.42
C ALA A 46 11.00 -13.24 0.65
N GLY A 47 10.69 -11.96 0.81
CA GLY A 47 11.46 -10.90 0.16
C GLY A 47 10.81 -9.53 0.26
N THR A 48 11.33 -8.61 -0.54
CA THR A 48 10.94 -7.20 -0.56
C THR A 48 10.44 -6.81 -1.95
N ALA A 49 9.34 -6.07 -1.99
CA ALA A 49 8.81 -5.47 -3.20
C ALA A 49 8.30 -4.05 -2.94
N SER A 50 8.34 -3.23 -3.98
CA SER A 50 7.74 -1.89 -4.00
C SER A 50 6.51 -1.87 -4.87
N PHE A 51 5.45 -1.21 -4.40
CA PHE A 51 4.17 -1.03 -5.08
C PHE A 51 3.89 0.46 -5.24
N ARG A 52 3.69 0.90 -6.48
CA ARG A 52 3.54 2.31 -6.82
C ARG A 52 2.24 2.57 -7.55
N ARG A 53 1.52 3.63 -7.16
CA ARG A 53 0.33 4.09 -7.87
C ARG A 53 0.23 5.60 -7.93
N ARG A 54 -0.20 6.09 -9.09
CA ARG A 54 -0.54 7.50 -9.31
C ARG A 54 -2.02 7.74 -8.99
N PHE A 55 -2.34 8.91 -8.43
CA PHE A 55 -3.71 9.36 -8.22
C PHE A 55 -3.81 10.89 -8.24
N HIS A 56 -5.00 11.40 -8.55
CA HIS A 56 -5.28 12.83 -8.47
C HIS A 56 -5.72 13.23 -7.07
N CYS A 57 -5.41 14.47 -6.67
CA CYS A 57 -5.96 15.03 -5.43
C CYS A 57 -7.50 14.95 -5.43
N PRO A 58 -8.13 14.51 -4.33
CA PRO A 58 -9.58 14.65 -4.19
C PRO A 58 -10.02 16.11 -4.39
N SER A 59 -11.08 16.32 -5.16
CA SER A 59 -11.63 17.64 -5.43
C SER A 59 -12.56 18.10 -4.30
N ASN A 60 -12.73 19.43 -4.17
CA ASN A 60 -13.70 20.05 -3.25
C ASN A 60 -13.45 19.75 -1.76
N LEU A 61 -12.19 19.58 -1.36
CA LEU A 61 -11.86 19.45 0.07
C LEU A 61 -12.20 20.75 0.82
N GLU A 62 -13.03 20.63 1.83
CA GLU A 62 -13.34 21.74 2.73
C GLU A 62 -12.23 21.97 3.76
N PRO A 63 -12.06 23.18 4.32
CA PRO A 63 -10.98 23.46 5.28
C PRO A 63 -10.99 22.59 6.55
N HIS A 64 -12.15 22.05 6.90
CA HIS A 64 -12.36 21.17 8.05
C HIS A 64 -12.18 19.68 7.72
N GLU A 65 -12.00 19.35 6.44
CA GLU A 65 -11.77 17.98 6.01
C GLU A 65 -10.28 17.63 6.09
N ARG A 66 -9.99 16.37 6.42
CA ARG A 66 -8.67 15.76 6.35
C ARG A 66 -8.69 14.51 5.51
N VAL A 67 -7.64 14.33 4.73
CA VAL A 67 -7.43 13.17 3.88
C VAL A 67 -6.45 12.22 4.56
N TRP A 68 -6.87 10.97 4.70
CA TRP A 68 -6.10 9.87 5.26
C TRP A 68 -5.80 8.85 4.16
N LEU A 69 -4.53 8.52 3.96
CA LEU A 69 -4.10 7.38 3.16
C LEU A 69 -4.07 6.16 4.07
N ILE A 70 -4.81 5.11 3.71
CA ILE A 70 -4.98 3.94 4.55
C ILE A 70 -4.68 2.67 3.75
N CYS A 71 -3.70 1.89 4.20
CA CYS A 71 -3.53 0.51 3.79
C CYS A 71 -4.38 -0.33 4.75
N THR A 72 -5.56 -0.79 4.33
CA THR A 72 -6.59 -1.26 5.28
C THR A 72 -6.31 -2.65 5.84
N GLY A 73 -5.45 -3.39 5.16
CA GLY A 73 -4.93 -4.68 5.56
C GLY A 73 -3.58 -4.88 4.87
N VAL A 74 -2.52 -4.83 5.67
CA VAL A 74 -1.15 -5.00 5.22
C VAL A 74 -0.44 -5.96 6.16
N ARG A 75 0.34 -6.88 5.60
CA ARG A 75 1.19 -7.78 6.39
C ARG A 75 2.62 -7.73 5.93
N GLY A 76 3.51 -7.53 6.90
CA GLY A 76 4.95 -7.46 6.76
C GLY A 76 5.50 -6.14 7.28
N ARG A 77 6.79 -5.90 7.01
CA ARG A 77 7.50 -4.70 7.45
C ARG A 77 7.83 -3.81 6.27
N GLY A 78 7.59 -2.51 6.39
CA GLY A 78 7.74 -1.63 5.25
C GLY A 78 7.61 -0.15 5.56
N THR A 79 7.53 0.62 4.48
CA THR A 79 7.34 2.07 4.50
C THR A 79 6.22 2.47 3.55
N VAL A 80 5.45 3.48 3.95
CA VAL A 80 4.53 4.20 3.07
C VAL A 80 5.14 5.56 2.75
N SER A 81 5.17 5.91 1.47
CA SER A 81 5.66 7.21 0.99
C SER A 81 4.64 7.84 0.05
N LEU A 82 4.57 9.17 0.07
CA LEU A 82 3.76 9.98 -0.83
C LEU A 82 4.64 11.05 -1.47
N ASN A 83 4.65 11.13 -2.80
CA ASN A 83 5.44 12.11 -3.54
C ASN A 83 6.93 12.10 -3.14
N ASP A 84 7.49 10.90 -2.98
CA ASP A 84 8.86 10.63 -2.54
C ASP A 84 9.18 11.05 -1.09
N GLU A 85 8.19 11.54 -0.32
CA GLU A 85 8.28 11.79 1.13
C GLU A 85 7.82 10.56 1.91
N GLN A 86 8.66 10.04 2.82
CA GLN A 86 8.27 8.95 3.71
C GLN A 86 7.25 9.44 4.75
N LEU A 87 6.09 8.79 4.81
CA LEU A 87 5.01 9.11 5.75
C LEU A 87 5.09 8.29 7.04
N SER A 88 5.37 6.99 6.90
CA SER A 88 5.34 6.05 8.01
C SER A 88 6.20 4.83 7.73
N GLU A 89 6.75 4.25 8.80
CA GLU A 89 7.29 2.90 8.86
C GLU A 89 6.27 2.02 9.57
N PHE A 90 6.14 0.78 9.13
CA PHE A 90 5.22 -0.17 9.74
C PHE A 90 5.83 -1.57 9.85
N ASP A 91 5.38 -2.29 10.86
CA ASP A 91 5.56 -3.72 11.05
C ASP A 91 4.19 -4.24 11.49
N SER A 92 3.41 -4.75 10.54
CA SER A 92 2.00 -5.08 10.77
C SER A 92 1.72 -6.54 10.41
N ASP A 93 0.83 -7.15 11.18
CA ASP A 93 0.39 -8.53 10.98
C ASP A 93 -1.05 -8.60 10.44
N GLY A 94 -1.48 -7.55 9.73
CA GLY A 94 -2.78 -7.44 9.08
C GLY A 94 -3.63 -6.27 9.54
N GLU A 95 -3.15 -5.48 10.49
CA GLU A 95 -3.78 -4.22 10.89
C GLU A 95 -3.68 -3.15 9.79
N ALA A 96 -4.53 -2.13 9.92
CA ALA A 96 -4.47 -0.97 9.03
C ALA A 96 -3.29 -0.07 9.38
N VAL A 97 -2.64 0.46 8.34
CA VAL A 97 -1.65 1.55 8.45
C VAL A 97 -2.28 2.81 7.90
N GLU A 98 -2.44 3.83 8.75
CA GLU A 98 -3.08 5.10 8.42
C GLU A 98 -2.07 6.26 8.45
N CYS A 99 -2.15 7.15 7.48
CA CYS A 99 -1.34 8.37 7.42
C CYS A 99 -2.22 9.57 7.01
N GLU A 100 -2.22 10.63 7.82
CA GLU A 100 -2.81 11.91 7.42
C GLU A 100 -1.92 12.56 6.34
N VAL A 101 -2.52 12.95 5.21
CA VAL A 101 -1.78 13.41 4.01
C VAL A 101 -2.23 14.76 3.46
N THR A 102 -3.21 15.43 4.05
CA THR A 102 -3.85 16.65 3.50
C THR A 102 -2.83 17.71 3.10
N SER A 103 -1.87 18.00 3.97
CA SER A 103 -0.84 19.04 3.73
C SER A 103 0.24 18.63 2.72
N ARG A 104 0.29 17.35 2.34
CA ARG A 104 1.30 16.75 1.44
C ARG A 104 0.73 16.44 0.05
N LEU A 105 -0.57 16.65 -0.16
CA LEU A 105 -1.21 16.41 -1.44
C LEU A 105 -0.80 17.46 -2.48
N ALA A 106 -0.37 16.97 -3.63
CA ALA A 106 -0.18 17.74 -4.86
C ALA A 106 -1.36 17.48 -5.83
N PRO A 107 -1.52 18.26 -6.91
CA PRO A 107 -2.52 17.96 -7.93
C PRO A 107 -2.41 16.54 -8.53
N PHE A 108 -1.17 16.05 -8.63
CA PHE A 108 -0.82 14.70 -9.07
C PHE A 108 0.05 14.05 -8.00
N ASN A 109 -0.41 12.92 -7.46
CA ASN A 109 0.25 12.23 -6.36
C ASN A 109 0.77 10.86 -6.78
N VAL A 110 1.86 10.44 -6.14
CA VAL A 110 2.41 9.09 -6.23
C VAL A 110 2.44 8.51 -4.82
N VAL A 111 1.68 7.44 -4.58
CA VAL A 111 1.90 6.60 -3.42
C VAL A 111 2.90 5.50 -3.78
N ASN A 112 3.88 5.28 -2.90
CA ASN A 112 4.78 4.14 -2.95
C ASN A 112 4.70 3.38 -1.62
N ILE A 113 4.54 2.06 -1.70
CA ILE A 113 4.54 1.17 -0.55
C ILE A 113 5.64 0.15 -0.78
N ARG A 114 6.70 0.25 0.01
CA ARG A 114 7.78 -0.72 0.02
C ARG A 114 7.55 -1.67 1.17
N LEU A 115 7.49 -2.97 0.88
CA LEU A 115 7.09 -3.99 1.84
C LEU A 115 8.01 -5.20 1.76
N SER A 116 8.41 -5.70 2.91
CA SER A 116 9.09 -6.98 3.08
C SER A 116 8.15 -7.96 3.78
N VAL A 117 7.95 -9.13 3.15
CA VAL A 117 7.16 -10.23 3.70
C VAL A 117 8.11 -11.38 4.04
N GLY A 118 7.93 -11.94 5.24
CA GLY A 118 8.64 -13.14 5.68
C GLY A 118 8.18 -14.39 4.93
N ALA A 119 8.69 -15.56 5.32
CA ALA A 119 8.16 -16.82 4.80
C ALA A 119 6.68 -16.95 5.22
N VAL A 120 5.79 -17.14 4.24
CA VAL A 120 4.34 -17.26 4.49
C VAL A 120 4.05 -18.68 4.96
N GLU A 121 3.47 -18.83 6.15
CA GLU A 121 3.00 -20.13 6.65
C GLU A 121 1.57 -20.42 6.16
N GLU A 122 1.23 -21.70 5.93
CA GLU A 122 -0.08 -22.12 5.37
C GLU A 122 -1.32 -21.62 6.15
N HIS A 123 -1.17 -21.27 7.44
CA HIS A 123 -2.27 -20.82 8.31
C HIS A 123 -2.28 -19.31 8.55
N GLN A 124 -1.36 -18.58 7.95
CA GLN A 124 -1.32 -17.13 8.05
C GLN A 124 -2.25 -16.49 7.03
N PRO A 125 -2.96 -15.40 7.39
CA PRO A 125 -3.58 -14.51 6.40
C PRO A 125 -2.63 -14.14 5.23
N PRO A 126 -3.15 -13.70 4.08
CA PRO A 126 -2.32 -13.35 2.94
C PRO A 126 -1.26 -12.30 3.30
N GLY A 127 -0.03 -12.49 2.83
CA GLY A 127 1.02 -11.46 2.91
C GLY A 127 0.72 -10.32 1.93
N GLY A 128 1.38 -9.18 2.10
CA GLY A 128 1.26 -8.12 1.10
C GLY A 128 0.20 -7.07 1.43
N LEU A 129 -0.33 -6.46 0.36
CA LEU A 129 -1.42 -5.49 0.38
C LEU A 129 -2.74 -6.19 0.02
N PHE A 130 -3.18 -7.04 0.94
CA PHE A 130 -4.28 -7.99 0.70
C PHE A 130 -5.68 -7.40 0.89
N GLU A 131 -5.78 -6.16 1.40
CA GLU A 131 -7.00 -5.36 1.37
C GLU A 131 -6.82 -4.05 0.58
N PRO A 132 -7.91 -3.34 0.20
CA PRO A 132 -7.80 -2.12 -0.58
C PRO A 132 -6.99 -1.04 0.14
N VAL A 133 -6.04 -0.44 -0.59
CA VAL A 133 -5.51 0.87 -0.21
C VAL A 133 -6.57 1.93 -0.55
N VAL A 134 -6.83 2.86 0.36
CA VAL A 134 -7.89 3.86 0.21
C VAL A 134 -7.42 5.26 0.61
N LEU A 135 -8.08 6.27 0.06
CA LEU A 135 -8.15 7.60 0.65
C LEU A 135 -9.46 7.73 1.40
N GLU A 136 -9.40 8.25 2.61
CA GLU A 136 -10.55 8.52 3.44
C GLU A 136 -10.59 10.01 3.78
N ILE A 137 -11.72 10.66 3.51
CA ILE A 137 -11.95 12.06 3.84
C ILE A 137 -12.81 12.09 5.10
N ARG A 138 -12.26 12.68 6.15
CA ARG A 138 -12.85 12.76 7.49
C ARG A 138 -13.06 14.21 7.88
N ASN A 139 -14.09 14.48 8.67
CA ASN A 139 -14.30 15.78 9.30
C ASN A 139 -13.53 15.80 10.62
N GLU A 140 -12.74 16.84 10.85
CA GLU A 140 -11.99 17.08 12.10
C GLU A 140 -12.33 18.43 12.73
#